data_AF-A0A1G2KUS7-F1
#
_entry.id   AF-A0A1G2KUS7-F1
#
_cell.length_a   1.000
_cell.length_b   1.000
_cell.length_c   1.000
_cell.angle_alpha   90.00
_cell.angle_beta   90.00
_cell.angle_gamma   90.00
#
_symmetry.space_group_name_H-M   'P 1'
#
loop_
_entity.id
_entity.type
_entity.pdbx_description
1 polymer ?
#
loop_
_entity_poly.entity_id
_entity_poly.type
_entity_poly.pdbx_seq_one_letter_code
_entity_poly.pdbx_strand_id
1 'polypeptide(L)'
;MYKKLLAQAHADTSEDTIFRITDSALFNEAIQYFGASLDPAKARYDLQSVYEMGIHKKTGALLICNKGATLFCLSPRTQTPYLLRHIGFSVYVPGLGIEFVNVGLVGNVYEGPVVLRSESACAPSFLFGSQRCNCAHQWASIQELAAAFNHVDMPAMKSGSAFEGWVQKQAVRVGDQHVFKNAGPGFILVHIDTQNGMGSGFSNGEFAFDLFSRASLRHRGEYSSEQIHKTTMSGGFEAIGLRPDPRRENDHSGYKIGFIILDYLGVSRKIIYLTNNPLKLRHLQDNGYEITRVSLMGEINVAGSQEARERGSDFQHIDINGTCVPFEKDLARLTSEITHILHV
;
A
#
# COMPACT_ATOMS: atom_id res chain seq x y z
N MET A 1 -14.20 23.59 -5.59
CA MET A 1 -13.30 23.09 -4.53
C MET A 1 -11.96 22.57 -5.07
N TYR A 2 -11.83 21.38 -5.66
CA TYR A 2 -10.52 20.80 -6.06
C TYR A 2 -9.60 21.72 -6.90
N LYS A 3 -10.12 22.38 -7.96
CA LYS A 3 -9.32 23.32 -8.77
C LYS A 3 -8.73 24.48 -7.95
N LYS A 4 -9.44 24.94 -6.92
CA LYS A 4 -8.98 25.99 -6.00
C LYS A 4 -7.84 25.48 -5.12
N LEU A 5 -7.98 24.27 -4.56
CA LEU A 5 -6.93 23.60 -3.78
C LEU A 5 -5.66 23.39 -4.60
N LEU A 6 -5.81 22.90 -5.83
CA LEU A 6 -4.69 22.65 -6.72
C LEU A 6 -3.95 23.94 -7.07
N ALA A 7 -4.67 25.03 -7.35
CA ALA A 7 -4.06 26.33 -7.62
C ALA A 7 -3.27 26.87 -6.42
N GLN A 8 -3.77 26.68 -5.19
CA GLN A 8 -3.04 27.04 -3.97
C GLN A 8 -1.79 26.19 -3.79
N ALA A 9 -1.89 24.88 -3.99
CA ALA A 9 -0.74 23.97 -3.89
C ALA A 9 0.36 24.29 -4.92
N HIS A 10 0.00 24.73 -6.13
CA HIS A 10 0.96 25.16 -7.14
C HIS A 10 1.55 26.55 -6.88
N ALA A 11 0.85 27.40 -6.11
CA ALA A 11 1.35 28.71 -5.70
C ALA A 11 2.25 28.62 -4.46
N ASP A 12 2.23 27.49 -3.74
CA ASP A 12 3.08 27.26 -2.57
C ASP A 12 4.54 27.04 -2.98
N THR A 13 5.40 27.97 -2.57
CA THR A 13 6.83 28.00 -2.89
C THR A 13 7.70 27.22 -1.90
N SER A 14 7.10 26.54 -0.92
CA SER A 14 7.87 25.65 -0.03
C SER A 14 8.48 24.48 -0.80
N GLU A 15 9.62 23.98 -0.33
CA GLU A 15 10.30 22.80 -0.88
C GLU A 15 9.56 21.48 -0.54
N ASP A 16 8.52 21.54 0.29
CA ASP A 16 7.73 20.37 0.65
C ASP A 16 7.01 19.80 -0.58
N THR A 17 7.05 18.48 -0.75
CA THR A 17 6.34 17.77 -1.82
C THR A 17 4.82 17.82 -1.64
N ILE A 18 4.37 18.05 -0.39
CA ILE A 18 2.97 18.09 0.00
C ILE A 18 2.58 19.49 0.43
N PHE A 19 1.54 20.03 -0.19
CA PHE A 19 0.81 21.17 0.34
C PHE A 19 -0.22 20.67 1.37
N ARG A 20 0.03 20.88 2.66
CA ARG A 20 -0.87 20.48 3.75
C ARG A 20 -2.06 21.46 3.84
N ILE A 21 -3.27 20.92 3.95
CA ILE A 21 -4.49 21.73 4.12
C ILE A 21 -4.76 21.89 5.61
N THR A 22 -4.33 23.02 6.16
CA THR A 22 -4.48 23.37 7.58
C THR A 22 -5.59 24.37 7.87
N ASP A 23 -6.11 25.05 6.83
CA ASP A 23 -7.26 25.95 6.96
C ASP A 23 -8.54 25.17 7.26
N SER A 24 -9.15 25.44 8.41
CA SER A 24 -10.27 24.64 8.90
C SER A 24 -11.52 24.74 8.04
N ALA A 25 -11.80 25.91 7.43
CA ALA A 25 -12.96 26.09 6.58
C ALA A 25 -12.81 25.27 5.29
N LEU A 26 -11.63 25.35 4.68
CA LEU A 26 -11.29 24.63 3.47
C LEU A 26 -11.25 23.11 3.69
N PHE A 27 -10.73 22.65 4.82
CA PHE A 27 -10.77 21.23 5.19
C PHE A 27 -12.22 20.75 5.32
N ASN A 28 -13.07 21.48 6.04
CA ASN A 28 -14.47 21.09 6.26
C ASN A 28 -15.27 21.10 4.95
N GLU A 29 -14.98 22.04 4.05
CA GLU A 29 -15.55 22.02 2.70
C GLU A 29 -15.10 20.77 1.94
N ALA A 30 -13.80 20.46 1.94
CA ALA A 30 -13.23 19.38 1.13
C ALA A 30 -13.61 17.97 1.62
N ILE A 31 -13.62 17.73 2.93
CA ILE A 31 -13.88 16.40 3.51
C ILE A 31 -15.30 15.89 3.21
N GLN A 32 -16.28 16.79 3.04
CA GLN A 32 -17.66 16.45 2.69
C GLN A 32 -17.79 15.81 1.29
N TYR A 33 -16.83 16.05 0.40
CA TYR A 33 -16.81 15.45 -0.93
C TYR A 33 -16.16 14.06 -0.96
N PHE A 34 -15.60 13.60 0.16
CA PHE A 34 -14.97 12.29 0.26
C PHE A 34 -15.83 11.30 1.05
N GLY A 35 -16.57 10.48 0.31
CA GLY A 35 -17.60 9.61 0.85
C GLY A 35 -18.81 10.43 1.31
N ALA A 36 -20.01 10.13 0.83
CA ALA A 36 -21.23 10.90 1.12
C ALA A 36 -21.71 10.81 2.59
N SER A 37 -20.82 10.57 3.54
CA SER A 37 -21.15 10.20 4.92
C SER A 37 -20.35 10.97 5.99
N LEU A 38 -19.28 11.70 5.63
CA LEU A 38 -18.53 12.51 6.58
C LEU A 38 -19.10 13.94 6.64
N ASP A 39 -19.94 14.18 7.66
CA ASP A 39 -20.59 15.46 7.90
C ASP A 39 -20.03 16.08 9.20
N PRO A 40 -19.18 17.12 9.11
CA PRO A 40 -18.65 17.80 10.29
C PRO A 40 -19.73 18.28 11.27
N ALA A 41 -20.93 18.63 10.77
CA ALA A 41 -22.03 19.11 11.61
C ALA A 41 -22.71 17.99 12.41
N LYS A 42 -22.55 16.71 11.98
CA LYS A 42 -23.10 15.53 12.66
C LYS A 42 -22.05 14.73 13.42
N ALA A 43 -20.77 15.01 13.22
CA ALA A 43 -19.69 14.29 13.86
C ALA A 43 -19.64 14.60 15.37
N ARG A 44 -19.49 13.55 16.20
CA ARG A 44 -19.30 13.70 17.65
C ARG A 44 -17.97 14.38 18.00
N TYR A 45 -16.96 14.21 17.14
CA TYR A 45 -15.62 14.75 17.30
C TYR A 45 -15.30 15.63 16.10
N ASP A 46 -14.45 16.63 16.32
CA ASP A 46 -13.88 17.42 15.22
C ASP A 46 -13.15 16.49 14.24
N LEU A 47 -13.58 16.49 12.98
CA LEU A 47 -12.98 15.62 11.96
C LEU A 47 -11.50 15.97 11.71
N GLN A 48 -11.06 17.22 11.95
CA GLN A 48 -9.63 17.59 11.86
C GLN A 48 -8.79 17.01 13.00
N SER A 49 -9.42 16.59 14.11
CA SER A 49 -8.72 15.87 15.16
C SER A 49 -8.41 14.41 14.79
N VAL A 50 -9.15 13.86 13.81
CA VAL A 50 -9.06 12.46 13.39
C VAL A 50 -8.35 12.31 12.03
N TYR A 51 -8.62 13.23 11.11
CA TYR A 51 -8.17 13.20 9.74
C TYR A 51 -7.24 14.36 9.41
N GLU A 52 -6.50 14.18 8.34
CA GLU A 52 -5.63 15.18 7.72
C GLU A 52 -5.71 15.05 6.21
N MET A 53 -5.30 16.13 5.53
CA MET A 53 -5.47 16.26 4.09
C MET A 53 -4.31 17.04 3.47
N GLY A 54 -3.94 16.70 2.25
CA GLY A 54 -2.94 17.45 1.49
C GLY A 54 -3.01 17.21 -0.01
N ILE A 55 -2.35 18.09 -0.75
CA ILE A 55 -2.14 17.94 -2.20
C ILE A 55 -0.68 17.56 -2.43
N HIS A 56 -0.44 16.44 -3.11
CA HIS A 56 0.87 16.10 -3.63
C HIS A 56 1.18 16.97 -4.85
N LYS A 57 2.07 17.96 -4.70
CA LYS A 57 2.26 19.06 -5.66
C LYS A 57 2.59 18.57 -7.07
N LYS A 58 3.49 17.59 -7.18
CA LYS A 58 3.97 17.07 -8.48
C LYS A 58 2.87 16.36 -9.28
N THR A 59 1.91 15.71 -8.62
CA THR A 59 0.87 14.91 -9.31
C THR A 59 -0.51 15.55 -9.26
N GLY A 60 -0.69 16.58 -8.42
CA GLY A 60 -2.00 17.15 -8.09
C GLY A 60 -2.92 16.18 -7.34
N ALA A 61 -2.40 15.07 -6.82
CA ALA A 61 -3.21 14.11 -6.08
C ALA A 61 -3.68 14.70 -4.75
N LEU A 62 -4.96 14.52 -4.43
CA LEU A 62 -5.56 14.91 -3.16
C LEU A 62 -5.63 13.70 -2.25
N LEU A 63 -4.99 13.79 -1.09
CA LEU A 63 -4.93 12.74 -0.09
C LEU A 63 -5.77 13.14 1.13
N ILE A 64 -6.54 12.19 1.64
CA ILE A 64 -7.13 12.26 2.98
C ILE A 64 -6.75 10.99 3.72
N CYS A 65 -6.27 11.11 4.96
CA CYS A 65 -6.02 9.96 5.81
C CYS A 65 -6.35 10.23 7.26
N ASN A 66 -6.55 9.17 8.05
CA ASN A 66 -6.58 9.31 9.50
C ASN A 66 -5.16 9.61 10.02
N LYS A 67 -5.05 10.22 11.22
CA LYS A 67 -3.76 10.51 11.87
C LYS A 67 -3.01 9.28 12.41
N GLY A 68 -3.51 8.10 12.06
CA GLY A 68 -2.97 6.78 12.38
C GLY A 68 -3.45 6.20 13.70
N ALA A 69 -3.50 4.87 13.76
CA ALA A 69 -3.83 4.09 14.95
C ALA A 69 -2.69 3.10 15.24
N THR A 70 -2.26 3.00 16.49
CA THR A 70 -1.25 1.99 16.86
C THR A 70 -1.97 0.68 17.13
N LEU A 71 -1.51 -0.38 16.48
CA LEU A 71 -2.06 -1.72 16.55
C LEU A 71 -1.02 -2.66 17.15
N PHE A 72 -1.46 -3.57 18.00
CA PHE A 72 -0.69 -4.75 18.37
C PHE A 72 -1.07 -5.87 17.41
N CYS A 73 -0.07 -6.43 16.73
CA CYS A 73 -0.25 -7.39 15.66
C CYS A 73 0.54 -8.67 15.96
N LEU A 74 0.05 -9.79 15.42
CA LEU A 74 0.76 -11.06 15.38
C LEU A 74 1.08 -11.36 13.92
N SER A 75 2.30 -11.80 13.63
CA SER A 75 2.65 -12.29 12.30
C SER A 75 1.84 -13.56 11.97
N PRO A 76 1.43 -13.77 10.71
CA PRO A 76 0.42 -14.77 10.39
C PRO A 76 0.88 -16.23 10.57
N ARG A 77 2.17 -16.54 10.42
CA ARG A 77 2.71 -17.91 10.52
C ARG A 77 3.29 -18.20 11.90
N THR A 78 4.15 -17.31 12.40
CA THR A 78 4.88 -17.54 13.66
C THR A 78 4.17 -16.96 14.88
N GLN A 79 3.15 -16.12 14.68
CA GLN A 79 2.46 -15.39 15.75
C GLN A 79 3.43 -14.54 16.57
N THR A 80 4.51 -14.05 15.94
CA THR A 80 5.45 -13.12 16.56
C THR A 80 4.78 -11.77 16.78
N PRO A 81 4.75 -11.27 18.04
CA PRO A 81 4.11 -10.00 18.36
C PRO A 81 4.96 -8.80 17.91
N TYR A 82 4.30 -7.82 17.33
CA TYR A 82 4.91 -6.54 16.94
C TYR A 82 3.89 -5.41 16.98
N LEU A 83 4.38 -4.18 16.86
CA LEU A 83 3.54 -2.98 16.81
C LEU A 83 3.55 -2.40 15.42
N LEU A 84 2.38 -1.98 14.95
CA LEU A 84 2.18 -1.37 13.64
C LEU A 84 1.37 -0.09 13.79
N ARG A 85 1.79 0.98 13.12
CA ARG A 85 1.01 2.21 13.00
C ARG A 85 0.23 2.14 11.69
N HIS A 86 -1.07 1.94 11.80
CA HIS A 86 -1.97 1.85 10.65
C HIS A 86 -2.49 3.23 10.24
N ILE A 87 -2.44 3.52 8.95
CA ILE A 87 -2.94 4.75 8.33
C ILE A 87 -3.75 4.35 7.09
N GLY A 88 -5.04 4.62 7.11
CA GLY A 88 -5.95 4.46 5.99
C GLY A 88 -6.03 5.76 5.19
N PHE A 89 -5.80 5.64 3.88
CA PHE A 89 -5.85 6.73 2.92
C PHE A 89 -7.02 6.56 1.96
N SER A 90 -7.61 7.68 1.59
CA SER A 90 -8.40 7.84 0.38
C SER A 90 -7.71 8.87 -0.49
N VAL A 91 -7.29 8.46 -1.68
CA VAL A 91 -6.44 9.27 -2.57
C VAL A 91 -7.16 9.48 -3.89
N TYR A 92 -7.48 10.72 -4.22
CA TYR A 92 -7.86 11.10 -5.57
C TYR A 92 -6.60 11.39 -6.39
N VAL A 93 -6.39 10.62 -7.45
CA VAL A 93 -5.30 10.82 -8.42
C VAL A 93 -5.89 11.29 -9.75
N PRO A 94 -5.50 12.48 -10.24
CA PRO A 94 -5.92 12.97 -11.55
C PRO A 94 -5.65 11.95 -12.66
N GLY A 95 -6.68 11.64 -13.46
CA GLY A 95 -6.60 10.66 -14.55
C GLY A 95 -6.70 9.19 -14.12
N LEU A 96 -6.84 8.91 -12.82
CA LEU A 96 -7.03 7.55 -12.29
C LEU A 96 -8.32 7.41 -11.47
N GLY A 97 -8.71 8.44 -10.72
CA GLY A 97 -9.89 8.42 -9.83
C GLY A 97 -9.49 8.28 -8.36
N ILE A 98 -10.40 7.74 -7.54
CA ILE A 98 -10.15 7.54 -6.10
C ILE A 98 -9.65 6.12 -5.84
N GLU A 99 -8.58 6.00 -5.07
CA GLU A 99 -8.02 4.75 -4.57
C GLU A 99 -8.05 4.72 -3.04
N PHE A 100 -8.35 3.57 -2.46
CA PHE A 100 -8.21 3.33 -1.02
C PHE A 100 -6.92 2.56 -0.76
N VAL A 101 -6.15 3.02 0.22
CA VAL A 101 -4.83 2.46 0.55
C VAL A 101 -4.70 2.32 2.06
N ASN A 102 -4.31 1.14 2.52
CA ASN A 102 -3.92 0.92 3.90
C ASN A 102 -2.41 0.86 4.00
N VAL A 103 -1.84 1.67 4.90
CA VAL A 103 -0.42 1.68 5.19
C VAL A 103 -0.17 1.20 6.61
N GLY A 104 0.77 0.28 6.76
CA GLY A 104 1.35 -0.10 8.04
C GLY A 104 2.79 0.37 8.14
N LEU A 105 3.08 1.23 9.12
CA LEU A 105 4.46 1.60 9.47
C LEU A 105 4.90 0.76 10.67
N VAL A 106 6.13 0.25 10.63
CA VAL A 106 6.74 -0.50 11.73
C VAL A 106 8.19 0.00 11.86
N GLY A 107 8.66 0.23 13.09
CA GLY A 107 10.04 0.72 13.32
C GLY A 107 10.29 2.15 12.83
N ASN A 108 11.55 2.51 12.62
CA ASN A 108 11.96 3.84 12.16
C ASN A 108 11.95 3.92 10.63
N VAL A 109 10.95 4.60 10.06
CA VAL A 109 10.78 4.77 8.61
C VAL A 109 11.36 6.07 8.05
N TYR A 110 12.00 6.89 8.88
CA TYR A 110 12.47 8.24 8.48
C TYR A 110 13.98 8.28 8.23
N GLU A 111 14.74 7.32 8.77
CA GLU A 111 16.21 7.32 8.72
C GLU A 111 16.75 6.01 8.14
N GLY A 112 17.84 6.11 7.38
CA GLY A 112 18.51 4.95 6.80
C GLY A 112 17.68 4.19 5.75
N PRO A 113 18.13 3.00 5.32
CA PRO A 113 17.37 2.15 4.41
C PRO A 113 16.09 1.60 5.08
N VAL A 114 14.95 1.73 4.40
CA VAL A 114 13.64 1.27 4.89
C VAL A 114 13.08 0.18 3.98
N VAL A 115 12.58 -0.90 4.57
CA VAL A 115 12.00 -2.02 3.81
C VAL A 115 10.58 -1.66 3.35
N LEU A 116 10.31 -1.80 2.06
CA LEU A 116 9.00 -1.51 1.46
C LEU A 116 8.43 -2.74 0.78
N ARG A 117 7.15 -3.02 1.03
CA ARG A 117 6.31 -3.83 0.15
C ARG A 117 5.05 -3.04 -0.21
N SER A 118 4.81 -2.86 -1.50
CA SER A 118 3.49 -2.46 -2.00
C SER A 118 2.79 -3.65 -2.63
N GLU A 119 1.52 -3.81 -2.31
CA GLU A 119 0.66 -4.90 -2.76
C GLU A 119 -0.63 -4.33 -3.32
N SER A 120 -1.06 -4.90 -4.44
CA SER A 120 -2.40 -4.63 -4.98
C SER A 120 -3.34 -5.68 -4.43
N ALA A 121 -4.56 -5.30 -4.08
CA ALA A 121 -5.51 -6.24 -3.51
C ALA A 121 -5.74 -7.48 -4.40
N CYS A 122 -5.98 -8.61 -3.75
CA CYS A 122 -6.27 -9.90 -4.39
C CYS A 122 -7.22 -10.68 -3.47
N ALA A 123 -8.51 -10.43 -3.62
CA ALA A 123 -9.54 -11.02 -2.77
C ALA A 123 -9.50 -12.56 -2.75
N PRO A 124 -9.32 -13.29 -3.88
CA PRO A 124 -9.25 -14.75 -3.86
C PRO A 124 -8.15 -15.28 -2.94
N SER A 125 -6.98 -14.66 -2.96
CA SER A 125 -5.83 -15.10 -2.16
C SER A 125 -5.96 -14.68 -0.70
N PHE A 126 -6.26 -13.41 -0.43
CA PHE A 126 -6.30 -12.89 0.94
C PHE A 126 -7.49 -13.38 1.75
N LEU A 127 -8.66 -13.54 1.13
CA LEU A 127 -9.88 -13.91 1.86
C LEU A 127 -10.12 -15.42 1.88
N PHE A 128 -9.79 -16.11 0.78
CA PHE A 128 -10.16 -17.51 0.59
C PHE A 128 -8.95 -18.44 0.46
N GLY A 129 -7.73 -17.91 0.56
CA GLY A 129 -6.51 -18.70 0.46
C GLY A 129 -6.33 -19.34 -0.92
N SER A 130 -6.81 -18.70 -2.00
CA SER A 130 -6.56 -19.15 -3.38
C SER A 130 -5.07 -19.40 -3.55
N GLN A 131 -4.75 -20.64 -3.95
CA GLN A 131 -3.39 -21.10 -4.17
C GLN A 131 -2.94 -20.89 -5.62
N ARG A 132 -3.82 -20.36 -6.48
CA ARG A 132 -3.48 -20.02 -7.86
C ARG A 132 -2.41 -18.93 -7.91
N CYS A 133 -2.45 -18.01 -6.95
CA CYS A 133 -1.50 -16.92 -6.82
C CYS A 133 -0.75 -16.99 -5.48
N ASN A 134 0.37 -16.29 -5.39
CA ASN A 134 1.18 -16.20 -4.17
C ASN A 134 1.02 -14.86 -3.42
N CYS A 135 -0.01 -14.06 -3.71
CA CYS A 135 -0.19 -12.73 -3.08
C CYS A 135 -0.27 -12.81 -1.55
N ALA A 136 -1.08 -13.71 -1.00
CA ALA A 136 -1.18 -13.92 0.44
C ALA A 136 0.15 -14.32 1.07
N HIS A 137 0.94 -15.14 0.38
CA HIS A 137 2.25 -15.56 0.87
C HIS A 137 3.27 -14.42 0.82
N GLN A 138 3.29 -13.62 -0.24
CA GLN A 138 4.15 -12.43 -0.33
C GLN A 138 3.82 -11.41 0.78
N TRP A 139 2.54 -11.21 1.06
CA TRP A 139 2.10 -10.35 2.16
C TRP A 139 2.46 -10.92 3.54
N ALA A 140 2.28 -12.23 3.72
CA ALA A 140 2.71 -12.90 4.94
C ALA A 140 4.22 -12.75 5.17
N SER A 141 5.05 -12.86 4.14
CA SER A 141 6.50 -12.68 4.26
C SER A 141 6.88 -11.30 4.80
N ILE A 142 6.27 -10.21 4.31
CA ILE A 142 6.58 -8.87 4.84
C ILE A 142 6.09 -8.70 6.29
N GLN A 143 4.97 -9.31 6.67
CA GLN A 143 4.49 -9.28 8.05
C GLN A 143 5.41 -10.07 9.00
N GLU A 144 5.89 -11.24 8.57
CA GLU A 144 6.88 -12.03 9.31
C GLU A 144 8.20 -11.27 9.49
N LEU A 145 8.70 -10.63 8.42
CA LEU A 145 9.92 -9.83 8.50
C LEU A 145 9.73 -8.63 9.43
N ALA A 146 8.66 -7.85 9.26
CA ALA A 146 8.40 -6.70 10.11
C ALA A 146 8.34 -7.12 11.60
N ALA A 147 7.69 -8.25 11.89
CA ALA A 147 7.61 -8.78 13.24
C ALA A 147 8.96 -9.28 13.78
N ALA A 148 9.74 -10.01 12.97
CA ALA A 148 11.04 -10.54 13.39
C ALA A 148 12.06 -9.43 13.71
N PHE A 149 12.09 -8.35 12.92
CA PHE A 149 13.00 -7.23 13.12
C PHE A 149 12.50 -6.20 14.15
N ASN A 150 11.21 -6.21 14.49
CA ASN A 150 10.58 -5.28 15.44
C ASN A 150 9.71 -6.01 16.47
N HIS A 151 10.20 -7.15 16.97
CA HIS A 151 9.50 -7.94 17.99
C HIS A 151 9.24 -7.11 19.24
N VAL A 152 8.07 -7.31 19.85
CA VAL A 152 7.70 -6.64 21.09
C VAL A 152 7.20 -7.66 22.10
N ASP A 153 7.82 -7.67 23.27
CA ASP A 153 7.34 -8.49 24.38
C ASP A 153 5.99 -7.97 24.89
N MET A 154 5.03 -8.87 24.97
CA MET A 154 3.72 -8.54 25.51
C MET A 154 3.84 -8.27 27.02
N PRO A 155 3.43 -7.07 27.49
CA PRO A 155 3.51 -6.78 28.91
C PRO A 155 2.45 -7.56 29.69
N ALA A 156 2.78 -7.95 30.94
CA ALA A 156 1.80 -8.52 31.85
C ALA A 156 0.77 -7.44 32.26
N MET A 157 -0.46 -7.56 31.76
CA MET A 157 -1.53 -6.58 31.96
C MET A 157 -2.75 -7.20 32.65
N LYS A 158 -3.43 -6.40 33.47
CA LYS A 158 -4.57 -6.86 34.30
C LYS A 158 -5.94 -6.75 33.59
N SER A 159 -6.03 -6.05 32.46
CA SER A 159 -7.28 -5.88 31.69
C SER A 159 -7.03 -5.47 30.24
N GLY A 160 -8.03 -5.66 29.38
CA GLY A 160 -7.98 -5.23 27.98
C GLY A 160 -7.85 -3.71 27.81
N SER A 161 -8.52 -2.91 28.65
CA SER A 161 -8.41 -1.45 28.60
C SER A 161 -7.00 -0.97 28.98
N ALA A 162 -6.35 -1.60 29.97
CA ALA A 162 -4.97 -1.30 30.33
C ALA A 162 -4.02 -1.66 29.18
N PHE A 163 -4.26 -2.79 28.52
CA PHE A 163 -3.50 -3.22 27.34
C PHE A 163 -3.67 -2.24 26.17
N GLU A 164 -4.89 -1.86 25.81
CA GLU A 164 -5.17 -0.88 24.76
C GLU A 164 -4.50 0.47 25.06
N GLY A 165 -4.62 0.95 26.29
CA GLY A 165 -3.96 2.18 26.74
C GLY A 165 -2.43 2.11 26.69
N TRP A 166 -1.84 0.92 26.85
CA TRP A 166 -0.42 0.70 26.61
C TRP A 166 -0.09 0.74 25.12
N VAL A 167 -0.84 0.03 24.25
CA VAL A 167 -0.63 0.00 22.79
C VAL A 167 -0.65 1.42 22.20
N GLN A 168 -1.66 2.23 22.54
CA GLN A 168 -1.78 3.59 22.01
C GLN A 168 -0.64 4.52 22.44
N LYS A 169 0.11 4.17 23.50
CA LYS A 169 1.27 4.93 23.96
C LYS A 169 2.59 4.48 23.32
N GLN A 170 2.60 3.44 22.48
CA GLN A 170 3.84 2.91 21.92
C GLN A 170 4.32 3.64 20.67
N ALA A 171 3.43 4.31 19.96
CA ALA A 171 3.77 5.21 18.88
C ALA A 171 3.01 6.52 19.03
N VAL A 172 3.73 7.63 18.90
CA VAL A 172 3.19 8.99 19.02
C VAL A 172 3.49 9.76 17.73
N ARG A 173 2.70 10.80 17.49
CA ARG A 173 2.96 11.73 16.39
C ARG A 173 3.78 12.92 16.91
N VAL A 174 4.92 13.20 16.28
CA VAL A 174 5.79 14.35 16.57
C VAL A 174 5.91 15.16 15.27
N GLY A 175 5.20 16.29 15.20
CA GLY A 175 5.00 17.00 13.94
C GLY A 175 4.27 16.11 12.93
N ASP A 176 4.91 15.85 11.78
CA ASP A 176 4.39 14.95 10.74
C ASP A 176 4.91 13.51 10.86
N GLN A 177 5.84 13.24 11.79
CA GLN A 177 6.44 11.92 11.94
C GLN A 177 5.68 11.03 12.93
N HIS A 178 5.65 9.74 12.62
CA HIS A 178 5.09 8.65 13.43
C HIS A 178 6.22 7.92 14.15
N VAL A 179 6.49 8.27 15.40
CA VAL A 179 7.65 7.81 16.16
C VAL A 179 7.27 6.69 17.11
N PHE A 180 7.93 5.54 16.97
CA PHE A 180 7.82 4.40 17.89
C PHE A 180 8.77 4.58 19.08
N LYS A 181 8.34 4.18 20.29
CA LYS A 181 9.18 4.22 21.49
C LYS A 181 10.39 3.30 21.39
N ASN A 182 10.17 2.08 20.90
CA ASN A 182 11.20 1.10 20.62
C ASN A 182 11.17 0.83 19.12
N ALA A 183 12.05 1.49 18.38
CA ALA A 183 12.09 1.39 16.92
C ALA A 183 13.29 0.55 16.48
N GLY A 184 13.02 -0.61 15.88
CA GLY A 184 14.00 -1.30 15.05
C GLY A 184 14.03 -0.70 13.63
N PRO A 185 14.62 -1.42 12.66
CA PRO A 185 14.62 -1.01 11.26
C PRO A 185 13.22 -0.74 10.73
N GLY A 186 13.09 0.24 9.84
CA GLY A 186 11.82 0.64 9.26
C GLY A 186 11.25 -0.36 8.27
N PHE A 187 9.95 -0.65 8.39
CA PHE A 187 9.16 -1.37 7.40
C PHE A 187 7.91 -0.56 7.06
N ILE A 188 7.59 -0.53 5.76
CA ILE A 188 6.40 0.10 5.20
C ILE A 188 5.63 -0.96 4.40
N LEU A 189 4.43 -1.26 4.87
CA LEU A 189 3.49 -2.17 4.23
C LEU A 189 2.41 -1.32 3.56
N VAL A 190 2.33 -1.31 2.23
CA VAL A 190 1.32 -0.55 1.48
C VAL A 190 0.38 -1.52 0.77
N HIS A 191 -0.88 -1.56 1.18
CA HIS A 191 -1.92 -2.36 0.56
C HIS A 191 -2.92 -1.46 -0.17
N ILE A 192 -3.05 -1.63 -1.48
CA ILE A 192 -3.95 -0.82 -2.32
C ILE A 192 -5.24 -1.61 -2.54
N ASP A 193 -6.23 -1.38 -1.66
CA ASP A 193 -7.50 -2.12 -1.57
C ASP A 193 -8.29 -2.13 -2.88
N THR A 194 -8.22 -1.00 -3.59
CA THR A 194 -9.04 -0.79 -4.76
C THR A 194 -8.42 -1.39 -6.02
N GLN A 195 -7.14 -1.73 -6.07
CA GLN A 195 -6.46 -2.21 -7.29
C GLN A 195 -6.51 -3.75 -7.48
N ASN A 196 -7.67 -4.35 -7.30
CA ASN A 196 -7.89 -5.78 -7.59
C ASN A 196 -7.57 -6.18 -9.03
N GLY A 197 -7.06 -7.41 -9.22
CA GLY A 197 -6.88 -8.02 -10.54
C GLY A 197 -6.03 -7.22 -11.52
N MET A 198 -4.97 -6.56 -11.02
CA MET A 198 -4.10 -5.62 -11.74
C MET A 198 -4.53 -4.16 -11.85
N GLY A 199 -5.71 -3.79 -11.34
CA GLY A 199 -6.15 -2.41 -11.20
C GLY A 199 -6.41 -1.72 -12.54
N SER A 200 -7.64 -1.78 -13.05
CA SER A 200 -8.46 -0.56 -13.19
C SER A 200 -9.71 -0.80 -14.04
N GLY A 201 -9.73 -1.81 -14.92
CA GLY A 201 -10.73 -1.83 -15.99
C GLY A 201 -10.57 -0.54 -16.80
N PHE A 202 -9.47 -0.43 -17.51
CA PHE A 202 -9.18 0.76 -18.29
C PHE A 202 -10.17 0.87 -19.46
N SER A 203 -10.80 2.03 -19.55
CA SER A 203 -11.59 2.46 -20.70
C SER A 203 -10.97 3.73 -21.27
N ASN A 204 -10.84 3.76 -22.60
CA ASN A 204 -10.17 4.86 -23.29
C ASN A 204 -11.02 6.15 -23.19
N GLY A 205 -10.40 7.27 -22.83
CA GLY A 205 -11.06 8.59 -22.79
C GLY A 205 -11.88 8.88 -21.52
N GLU A 206 -11.78 8.07 -20.47
CA GLU A 206 -12.55 8.30 -19.24
C GLU A 206 -11.91 9.29 -18.26
N PHE A 207 -12.66 10.34 -17.93
CA PHE A 207 -12.47 11.11 -16.69
C PHE A 207 -13.32 10.44 -15.59
N ALA A 208 -12.83 9.34 -15.03
CA ALA A 208 -13.65 8.52 -14.14
C ALA A 208 -13.77 9.12 -12.73
N PHE A 209 -14.91 9.76 -12.45
CA PHE A 209 -15.44 9.93 -11.08
C PHE A 209 -16.32 8.74 -10.63
N ASP A 210 -16.64 7.80 -11.54
CA ASP A 210 -17.51 6.67 -11.21
C ASP A 210 -16.73 5.52 -10.55
N LEU A 211 -16.62 5.63 -9.22
CA LEU A 211 -16.04 4.60 -8.37
C LEU A 211 -16.77 3.25 -8.46
N PHE A 212 -18.07 3.25 -8.73
CA PHE A 212 -18.84 2.01 -8.84
C PHE A 212 -18.47 1.26 -10.10
N SER A 213 -18.41 1.94 -11.25
CA SER A 213 -17.98 1.30 -12.51
C SER A 213 -16.57 0.74 -12.38
N ARG A 214 -15.62 1.49 -11.81
CA ARG A 214 -14.25 1.01 -11.58
C ARG A 214 -14.21 -0.20 -10.64
N ALA A 215 -14.92 -0.15 -9.52
CA ALA A 215 -14.99 -1.28 -8.59
C ALA A 215 -15.61 -2.52 -9.26
N SER A 216 -16.68 -2.34 -10.03
CA SER A 216 -17.37 -3.40 -10.78
C SER A 216 -16.46 -4.06 -11.82
N LEU A 217 -15.72 -3.27 -12.61
CA LEU A 217 -14.79 -3.78 -13.60
C LEU A 217 -13.67 -4.61 -12.97
N ARG A 218 -13.05 -4.09 -11.90
CA ARG A 218 -11.96 -4.77 -11.17
C ARG A 218 -12.42 -6.09 -10.56
N HIS A 219 -13.60 -6.08 -9.95
CA HIS A 219 -14.21 -7.26 -9.36
C HIS A 219 -14.53 -8.34 -10.41
N ARG A 220 -15.15 -7.98 -11.54
CA ARG A 220 -15.58 -8.95 -12.55
C ARG A 220 -14.43 -9.53 -13.36
N GLY A 221 -13.45 -8.70 -13.72
CA GLY A 221 -12.30 -9.15 -14.51
C GLY A 221 -11.41 -10.16 -13.77
N GLU A 222 -11.06 -9.86 -12.51
CA GLU A 222 -10.26 -10.79 -11.67
C GLU A 222 -10.97 -12.14 -11.50
N TYR A 223 -12.28 -12.14 -11.28
CA TYR A 223 -12.97 -13.38 -10.98
C TYR A 223 -13.28 -14.20 -12.22
N SER A 224 -13.33 -13.56 -13.39
CA SER A 224 -13.48 -14.26 -14.66
C SER A 224 -12.23 -15.08 -14.98
N SER A 225 -11.02 -14.58 -14.66
CA SER A 225 -9.81 -15.41 -14.82
C SER A 225 -9.85 -16.62 -13.88
N GLU A 226 -10.38 -16.48 -12.66
CA GLU A 226 -10.58 -17.58 -11.70
C GLU A 226 -11.57 -18.65 -12.18
N GLN A 227 -12.58 -18.27 -12.95
CA GLN A 227 -13.59 -19.21 -13.46
C GLN A 227 -13.15 -19.92 -14.74
N ILE A 228 -12.39 -19.25 -15.61
CA ILE A 228 -12.07 -19.77 -16.93
C ILE A 228 -10.74 -20.51 -16.90
N HIS A 229 -10.81 -21.82 -17.16
CA HIS A 229 -9.65 -22.69 -17.20
C HIS A 229 -8.61 -22.21 -18.24
N LYS A 230 -7.31 -22.25 -17.87
CA LYS A 230 -6.16 -21.86 -18.72
C LYS A 230 -6.23 -20.44 -19.28
N THR A 231 -6.80 -19.52 -18.52
CA THR A 231 -6.90 -18.10 -18.89
C THR A 231 -6.02 -17.27 -17.96
N THR A 232 -5.22 -16.36 -18.52
CA THR A 232 -4.42 -15.45 -17.69
C THR A 232 -5.30 -14.40 -17.02
N MET A 233 -4.73 -13.55 -16.14
CA MET A 233 -5.50 -12.42 -15.62
C MET A 233 -6.00 -11.52 -16.75
N SER A 234 -5.16 -11.21 -17.74
CA SER A 234 -5.55 -10.40 -18.90
C SER A 234 -6.71 -11.04 -19.67
N GLY A 235 -6.59 -12.33 -19.95
CA GLY A 235 -7.63 -13.08 -20.66
C GLY A 235 -8.96 -13.13 -19.90
N GLY A 236 -8.95 -13.04 -18.56
CA GLY A 236 -10.17 -12.97 -17.76
C GLY A 236 -10.98 -11.71 -18.02
N PHE A 237 -10.31 -10.55 -18.17
CA PHE A 237 -10.96 -9.31 -18.57
C PHE A 237 -11.47 -9.39 -20.02
N GLU A 238 -10.62 -9.89 -20.93
CA GLU A 238 -10.95 -10.01 -22.35
C GLU A 238 -12.16 -10.92 -22.60
N ALA A 239 -12.28 -12.01 -21.85
CA ALA A 239 -13.37 -12.97 -21.96
C ALA A 239 -14.76 -12.37 -21.67
N ILE A 240 -14.82 -11.29 -20.88
CA ILE A 240 -16.05 -10.56 -20.59
C ILE A 240 -16.15 -9.24 -21.36
N GLY A 241 -15.35 -9.07 -22.42
CA GLY A 241 -15.37 -7.91 -23.29
C GLY A 241 -14.72 -6.65 -22.69
N LEU A 242 -13.92 -6.81 -21.62
CA LEU A 242 -13.18 -5.71 -21.01
C LEU A 242 -11.74 -5.68 -21.50
N ARG A 243 -11.15 -4.48 -21.50
CA ARG A 243 -9.71 -4.36 -21.71
C ARG A 243 -8.98 -4.54 -20.38
N PRO A 244 -7.92 -5.36 -20.34
CA PRO A 244 -7.01 -5.41 -19.19
C PRO A 244 -6.37 -4.04 -18.98
N ASP A 245 -5.96 -3.73 -17.76
CA ASP A 245 -5.25 -2.48 -17.46
C ASP A 245 -3.92 -2.42 -18.25
N PRO A 246 -3.74 -1.47 -19.18
CA PRO A 246 -2.49 -1.35 -19.90
C PRO A 246 -1.51 -0.59 -19.02
N ARG A 247 -0.89 -1.29 -18.06
CA ARG A 247 0.07 -0.73 -17.07
C ARG A 247 1.23 0.09 -17.67
N ARG A 248 1.45 -0.01 -18.98
CA ARG A 248 2.45 0.75 -19.76
C ARG A 248 1.87 1.98 -20.45
N GLU A 249 0.58 1.99 -20.70
CA GLU A 249 -0.15 3.11 -21.27
C GLU A 249 -0.67 4.00 -20.12
N ASN A 250 -1.08 5.23 -20.41
CA ASN A 250 -1.56 6.20 -19.40
C ASN A 250 -0.52 6.62 -18.34
N ASP A 251 0.73 6.85 -18.74
CA ASP A 251 1.81 7.34 -17.85
C ASP A 251 1.95 6.50 -16.58
N HIS A 252 1.73 5.19 -16.74
CA HIS A 252 1.82 4.19 -15.68
C HIS A 252 1.03 4.57 -14.42
N SER A 253 -0.16 5.16 -14.60
CA SER A 253 -0.99 5.74 -13.54
C SER A 253 -1.20 4.81 -12.34
N GLY A 254 -1.33 3.51 -12.57
CA GLY A 254 -1.52 2.50 -11.51
C GLY A 254 -0.38 2.43 -10.49
N TYR A 255 0.84 2.83 -10.85
CA TYR A 255 2.02 2.81 -9.96
C TYR A 255 2.28 4.14 -9.25
N LYS A 256 1.52 5.20 -9.55
CA LYS A 256 1.73 6.53 -8.94
C LYS A 256 1.45 6.56 -7.45
N ILE A 257 0.49 5.74 -6.99
CA ILE A 257 0.07 5.69 -5.59
C ILE A 257 1.24 5.42 -4.64
N GLY A 258 2.17 4.54 -5.02
CA GLY A 258 3.31 4.17 -4.18
C GLY A 258 4.12 5.38 -3.74
N PHE A 259 4.69 6.14 -4.68
CA PHE A 259 5.51 7.31 -4.32
C PHE A 259 4.67 8.45 -3.73
N ILE A 260 3.43 8.66 -4.18
CA ILE A 260 2.53 9.69 -3.61
C ILE A 260 2.34 9.47 -2.10
N ILE A 261 2.15 8.22 -1.68
CA ILE A 261 1.99 7.86 -0.27
C ILE A 261 3.31 8.04 0.50
N LEU A 262 4.44 7.61 -0.07
CA LEU A 262 5.74 7.75 0.58
C LEU A 262 6.14 9.22 0.73
N ASP A 263 5.91 10.05 -0.29
CA ASP A 263 6.11 11.49 -0.25
C ASP A 263 5.21 12.14 0.80
N TYR A 264 3.95 11.69 0.90
CA TYR A 264 3.03 12.18 1.93
C TYR A 264 3.50 11.93 3.36
N LEU A 265 4.03 10.73 3.58
CA LEU A 265 4.53 10.29 4.87
C LEU A 265 5.91 10.87 5.20
N GLY A 266 6.63 11.43 4.23
CA GLY A 266 7.97 11.99 4.42
C GLY A 266 9.00 10.94 4.86
N VAL A 267 8.86 9.70 4.38
CA VAL A 267 9.76 8.58 4.74
C VAL A 267 11.14 8.73 4.10
N SER A 268 12.09 7.92 4.57
CA SER A 268 13.43 7.85 3.97
C SER A 268 13.38 7.64 2.45
N ARG A 269 14.28 8.32 1.73
CA ARG A 269 14.47 8.12 0.29
C ARG A 269 15.24 6.85 -0.05
N LYS A 270 15.87 6.19 0.93
CA LYS A 270 16.60 4.94 0.77
C LYS A 270 15.67 3.76 1.04
N ILE A 271 15.32 2.99 0.02
CA ILE A 271 14.30 1.94 0.11
C ILE A 271 14.88 0.58 -0.27
N ILE A 272 14.69 -0.41 0.59
CA ILE A 272 14.85 -1.82 0.28
C ILE A 272 13.50 -2.33 -0.23
N TYR A 273 13.32 -2.41 -1.55
CA TYR A 273 12.02 -2.72 -2.15
C TYR A 273 11.88 -4.22 -2.39
N LEU A 274 10.96 -4.87 -1.66
CA LEU A 274 10.58 -6.26 -1.86
C LEU A 274 9.65 -6.40 -3.07
N THR A 275 10.22 -6.58 -4.26
CA THR A 275 9.44 -6.64 -5.51
C THR A 275 10.13 -7.39 -6.64
N ASN A 276 9.29 -8.05 -7.44
CA ASN A 276 9.66 -8.66 -8.72
C ASN A 276 9.16 -7.84 -9.90
N ASN A 277 8.44 -6.74 -9.66
CA ASN A 277 7.88 -5.90 -10.71
C ASN A 277 8.86 -4.75 -11.05
N PRO A 278 9.44 -4.73 -12.26
CA PRO A 278 10.40 -3.69 -12.65
C PRO A 278 9.76 -2.31 -12.83
N LEU A 279 8.46 -2.23 -13.13
CA LEU A 279 7.76 -0.94 -13.26
C LEU A 279 7.65 -0.26 -11.90
N LYS A 280 7.35 -1.01 -10.82
CA LYS A 280 7.34 -0.48 -9.45
C LYS A 280 8.70 0.14 -9.06
N LEU A 281 9.80 -0.49 -9.48
CA LEU A 281 11.15 0.01 -9.21
C LEU A 281 11.40 1.33 -9.95
N ARG A 282 11.17 1.32 -11.26
CA ARG A 282 11.36 2.50 -12.12
C ARG A 282 10.56 3.69 -11.62
N HIS A 283 9.30 3.48 -11.22
CA HIS A 283 8.46 4.55 -10.69
C HIS A 283 9.03 5.25 -9.46
N LEU A 284 9.59 4.51 -8.51
CA LEU A 284 10.20 5.15 -7.35
C LEU A 284 11.52 5.85 -7.73
N GLN A 285 12.33 5.22 -8.59
CA GLN A 285 13.60 5.80 -9.05
C GLN A 285 13.39 7.12 -9.81
N ASP A 286 12.41 7.17 -10.73
CA ASP A 286 12.02 8.38 -11.47
C ASP A 286 11.48 9.50 -10.56
N ASN A 287 11.16 9.17 -9.30
CA ASN A 287 10.70 10.09 -8.27
C ASN A 287 11.73 10.29 -7.14
N GLY A 288 13.01 10.01 -7.41
CA GLY A 288 14.13 10.40 -6.56
C GLY A 288 14.40 9.46 -5.37
N TYR A 289 13.85 8.25 -5.37
CA TYR A 289 14.18 7.24 -4.37
C TYR A 289 15.41 6.43 -4.80
N GLU A 290 16.30 6.19 -3.85
CA GLU A 290 17.41 5.24 -3.96
C GLU A 290 16.89 3.84 -3.62
N ILE A 291 16.86 2.95 -4.61
CA ILE A 291 16.24 1.63 -4.47
C ILE A 291 17.28 0.51 -4.47
N THR A 292 17.30 -0.26 -3.38
CA THR A 292 17.92 -1.59 -3.32
C THR A 292 16.81 -2.63 -3.50
N ARG A 293 16.80 -3.32 -4.64
CA ARG A 293 15.79 -4.34 -4.91
C ARG A 293 16.12 -5.65 -4.17
N VAL A 294 15.12 -6.24 -3.52
CA VAL A 294 15.14 -7.62 -3.02
C VAL A 294 14.00 -8.40 -3.68
N SER A 295 14.29 -9.58 -4.22
CA SER A 295 13.28 -10.45 -4.84
C SER A 295 12.32 -11.01 -3.78
N LEU A 296 11.00 -10.99 -4.03
CA LEU A 296 9.99 -11.48 -3.10
C LEU A 296 9.13 -12.57 -3.76
N MET A 297 9.47 -13.83 -3.49
CA MET A 297 8.72 -14.96 -4.05
C MET A 297 7.52 -15.31 -3.17
N GLY A 298 7.68 -15.32 -1.85
CA GLY A 298 6.74 -16.01 -0.97
C GLY A 298 6.76 -17.52 -1.23
N GLU A 299 5.74 -18.22 -0.74
CA GLU A 299 5.53 -19.64 -1.06
C GLU A 299 5.07 -19.79 -2.53
N ILE A 300 5.75 -20.64 -3.28
CA ILE A 300 5.30 -21.09 -4.59
C ILE A 300 5.08 -22.60 -4.46
N ASN A 301 3.83 -23.04 -4.61
CA ASN A 301 3.50 -24.46 -4.61
C ASN A 301 2.98 -24.89 -6.00
N VAL A 302 2.57 -26.16 -6.11
CA VAL A 302 2.12 -26.73 -7.37
C VAL A 302 0.94 -25.96 -7.96
N ALA A 303 -0.03 -25.55 -7.12
CA ALA A 303 -1.20 -24.79 -7.57
C ALA A 303 -0.82 -23.38 -8.06
N GLY A 304 0.17 -22.74 -7.41
CA GLY A 304 0.62 -21.38 -7.73
C GLY A 304 1.66 -21.30 -8.84
N SER A 305 2.27 -22.44 -9.21
CA SER A 305 3.36 -22.52 -10.18
C SER A 305 2.97 -22.02 -11.58
N GLN A 306 1.71 -22.25 -11.98
CA GLN A 306 1.19 -21.83 -13.29
C GLN A 306 1.04 -20.31 -13.36
N GLU A 307 0.39 -19.68 -12.38
CA GLU A 307 0.28 -18.23 -12.39
C GLU A 307 1.64 -17.58 -12.21
N ALA A 308 2.52 -18.13 -11.38
CA ALA A 308 3.91 -17.68 -11.27
C ALA A 308 4.59 -17.56 -12.65
N ARG A 309 4.32 -18.49 -13.58
CA ARG A 309 4.76 -18.41 -14.98
C ARG A 309 4.05 -17.30 -15.76
N GLU A 310 2.74 -17.17 -15.62
CA GLU A 310 1.91 -16.12 -16.27
C GLU A 310 2.27 -14.71 -15.78
N ARG A 311 2.69 -14.56 -14.51
CA ARG A 311 3.21 -13.28 -13.98
C ARG A 311 4.47 -12.84 -14.70
N GLY A 312 5.30 -13.78 -15.14
CA GLY A 312 6.48 -13.51 -15.95
C GLY A 312 6.14 -13.01 -17.35
N SER A 313 5.06 -13.50 -17.97
CA SER A 313 4.63 -13.06 -19.30
C SER A 313 3.81 -11.77 -19.26
N ASP A 314 2.71 -11.79 -18.49
CA ASP A 314 1.67 -10.75 -18.55
C ASP A 314 2.04 -9.54 -17.68
N PHE A 315 2.75 -9.78 -16.56
CA PHE A 315 3.09 -8.72 -15.60
C PHE A 315 4.58 -8.40 -15.58
N GLN A 316 5.38 -9.12 -16.38
CA GLN A 316 6.82 -8.93 -16.52
C GLN A 316 7.54 -9.01 -15.17
N HIS A 317 7.02 -9.82 -14.27
CA HIS A 317 7.70 -10.11 -13.03
C HIS A 317 8.97 -10.89 -13.34
N ILE A 318 10.09 -10.43 -12.80
CA ILE A 318 11.39 -11.10 -12.94
C ILE A 318 11.62 -12.10 -11.81
N ASP A 319 12.43 -13.12 -12.05
CA ASP A 319 12.84 -14.16 -11.09
C ASP A 319 11.74 -15.13 -10.62
N ILE A 320 10.49 -14.96 -11.07
CA ILE A 320 9.39 -15.88 -10.78
C ILE A 320 9.22 -16.83 -11.96
N ASN A 321 9.67 -18.07 -11.81
CA ASN A 321 9.71 -19.07 -12.89
C ASN A 321 8.80 -20.30 -12.65
N GLY A 322 7.91 -20.23 -11.65
CA GLY A 322 7.03 -21.34 -11.29
C GLY A 322 7.71 -22.50 -10.55
N THR A 323 9.00 -22.40 -10.23
CA THR A 323 9.67 -23.40 -9.39
C THR A 323 9.08 -23.34 -7.98
N CYS A 324 8.74 -24.50 -7.41
CA CYS A 324 8.23 -24.54 -6.05
C CYS A 324 9.27 -24.03 -5.05
N VAL A 325 8.85 -23.16 -4.14
CA VAL A 325 9.65 -22.57 -3.07
C VAL A 325 8.87 -22.65 -1.77
N PRO A 326 9.36 -23.39 -0.75
CA PRO A 326 8.76 -23.38 0.58
C PRO A 326 8.83 -22.00 1.22
N PHE A 327 7.80 -21.63 1.99
CA PHE A 327 7.71 -20.32 2.64
C PHE A 327 8.91 -20.04 3.55
N GLU A 328 9.31 -21.02 4.36
CA GLU A 328 10.39 -20.89 5.35
C GLU A 328 11.74 -20.67 4.66
N LYS A 329 11.94 -21.29 3.49
CA LYS A 329 13.15 -21.13 2.68
C LYS A 329 13.24 -19.70 2.14
N ASP A 330 12.15 -19.15 1.62
CA ASP A 330 12.13 -17.78 1.12
C ASP A 330 12.29 -16.77 2.25
N LEU A 331 11.60 -16.98 3.38
CA LEU A 331 11.70 -16.12 4.55
C LEU A 331 13.13 -16.08 5.11
N ALA A 332 13.79 -17.23 5.26
CA ALA A 332 15.18 -17.28 5.73
C ALA A 332 16.14 -16.53 4.81
N ARG A 333 15.96 -16.67 3.49
CA ARG A 333 16.73 -15.93 2.48
C ARG A 333 16.50 -14.42 2.61
N LEU A 334 15.24 -13.98 2.66
CA LEU A 334 14.87 -12.57 2.80
C LEU A 334 15.46 -11.97 4.09
N THR A 335 15.34 -12.66 5.22
CA THR A 335 15.91 -12.23 6.49
C THR A 335 17.43 -12.03 6.37
N SER A 336 18.14 -12.97 5.75
CA SER A 336 19.58 -12.87 5.57
C SER A 336 19.98 -11.70 4.65
N GLU A 337 19.30 -11.54 3.51
CA GLU A 337 19.58 -10.46 2.55
C GLU A 337 19.32 -9.08 3.17
N ILE A 338 18.17 -8.89 3.82
CA ILE A 338 17.81 -7.63 4.48
C ILE A 338 18.78 -7.32 5.63
N THR A 339 19.13 -8.32 6.44
CA THR A 339 20.12 -8.16 7.53
C THR A 339 21.47 -7.69 6.97
N HIS A 340 21.91 -8.23 5.84
CA HIS A 340 23.15 -7.81 5.21
C HIS A 340 23.06 -6.34 4.74
N ILE A 341 21.99 -5.97 4.05
CA ILE A 341 21.81 -4.60 3.52
C ILE A 341 21.71 -3.56 4.65
N LEU A 342 21.08 -3.89 5.78
CA LEU A 342 20.92 -2.97 6.90
C LEU A 342 22.22 -2.71 7.70
N HIS A 343 23.24 -3.58 7.56
CA HIS A 343 24.52 -3.47 8.27
C HIS A 343 25.68 -2.96 7.39
N VAL A 344 25.42 -2.71 6.11
CA VAL A 344 26.34 -2.08 5.14
C VAL A 344 25.98 -0.60 5.02
#